data_AF-A0AAV1KLH6-F1
#
_entry.id   AF-A0AAV1KLH6-F1
#
_cell.length_a   1.000
_cell.length_b   1.000
_cell.length_c   1.000
_cell.angle_alpha   90.00
_cell.angle_beta   90.00
_cell.angle_gamma   90.00
#
_symmetry.space_group_name_H-M   'P 1'
#
loop_
_entity.id
_entity.type
_entity.pdbx_description
1 polymer ?
#
loop_
_entity_poly.entity_id
_entity_poly.type
_entity_poly.pdbx_seq_one_letter_code
_entity_poly.pdbx_strand_id
1 'polypeptide(L)'
;MKPFGKNVLTTERREYNYGLSRARRVIENVFGIMTRRFRIFNTAINLSIQRIDLVVLTCCILHNFLRRSGSNYSDYELFAIDDSTVEENIPVQGIIPLNVINGNISNDAKFVREEYVQYFNGEGAVSWQNERAFI
;
A
#
# COMPACT_ATOMS: atom_id res chain seq x y z
N MET A 1 3.09 -6.89 -6.52
CA MET A 1 2.60 -8.15 -7.11
C MET A 1 1.37 -7.87 -7.96
N LYS A 2 1.13 -8.60 -9.06
CA LYS A 2 -0.10 -8.43 -9.87
C LYS A 2 -1.25 -9.21 -9.23
N PRO A 3 -2.43 -8.60 -9.02
CA PRO A 3 -3.61 -9.34 -8.56
C PRO A 3 -4.04 -10.39 -9.60
N PHE A 4 -4.81 -11.38 -9.17
CA PHE A 4 -5.54 -12.24 -10.11
C PHE A 4 -6.63 -11.43 -10.81
N GLY A 5 -6.87 -11.71 -12.09
CA GLY A 5 -7.90 -11.02 -12.87
C GLY A 5 -9.30 -11.25 -12.28
N LYS A 6 -10.19 -10.27 -12.44
CA LYS A 6 -11.56 -10.31 -11.87
C LYS A 6 -12.46 -11.40 -12.49
N ASN A 7 -12.05 -12.05 -13.57
CA ASN A 7 -12.83 -13.09 -14.25
C ASN A 7 -12.67 -14.44 -13.52
N VAL A 8 -13.74 -14.89 -12.87
CA VAL A 8 -13.86 -16.18 -12.13
C VAL A 8 -12.70 -16.41 -11.14
N LEU A 9 -12.72 -15.66 -10.04
CA LEU A 9 -11.81 -15.87 -8.91
C LEU A 9 -12.33 -16.99 -8.01
N THR A 10 -11.44 -17.91 -7.63
CA THR A 10 -11.69 -18.80 -6.48
C THR A 10 -11.69 -17.97 -5.19
N THR A 11 -12.31 -18.51 -4.14
CA THR A 11 -12.36 -17.86 -2.82
C THR A 11 -10.97 -17.48 -2.31
N GLU A 12 -10.01 -18.40 -2.44
CA GLU A 12 -8.65 -18.24 -1.94
C GLU A 12 -7.91 -17.10 -2.64
N ARG A 13 -8.12 -16.98 -3.96
CA ARG A 13 -7.55 -15.91 -4.78
C ARG A 13 -8.23 -14.57 -4.51
N ARG A 14 -9.50 -14.57 -4.09
CA ARG A 14 -10.22 -13.36 -3.67
C ARG A 14 -9.69 -12.85 -2.34
N GLU A 15 -9.50 -13.72 -1.36
CA GLU A 15 -8.88 -13.40 -0.07
C GLU A 15 -7.46 -12.85 -0.24
N TYR A 16 -6.64 -13.49 -1.08
CA TYR A 16 -5.33 -12.97 -1.46
C TYR A 16 -5.40 -11.58 -2.10
N ASN A 17 -6.30 -11.37 -3.09
CA ASN A 17 -6.45 -10.09 -3.75
C ASN A 17 -6.88 -8.99 -2.75
N TYR A 18 -7.75 -9.31 -1.79
CA TYR A 18 -8.16 -8.40 -0.72
C TYR A 18 -6.97 -8.03 0.18
N GLY A 19 -6.19 -9.02 0.64
CA GLY A 19 -4.98 -8.78 1.42
C GLY A 19 -3.95 -7.90 0.69
N LEU A 20 -3.74 -8.17 -0.61
CA LEU A 20 -2.88 -7.36 -1.46
C LEU A 20 -3.37 -5.90 -1.57
N SER A 21 -4.67 -5.70 -1.78
CA SER A 21 -5.28 -4.37 -1.84
C SER A 21 -5.13 -3.61 -0.52
N ARG A 22 -5.36 -4.28 0.62
CA ARG A 22 -5.15 -3.69 1.94
C ARG A 22 -3.71 -3.26 2.18
N ALA A 23 -2.74 -4.12 1.85
CA ALA A 23 -1.33 -3.77 1.98
C ALA A 23 -0.96 -2.57 1.09
N ARG A 24 -1.48 -2.52 -0.15
CA ARG A 24 -1.28 -1.39 -1.06
C ARG A 24 -1.83 -0.08 -0.49
N ARG A 25 -3.06 -0.11 0.02
CA ARG A 25 -3.71 1.07 0.63
C ARG A 25 -2.91 1.64 1.80
N VAL A 26 -2.36 0.78 2.66
CA VAL A 26 -1.48 1.21 3.77
C VAL A 26 -0.26 1.97 3.23
N ILE A 27 0.42 1.40 2.23
CA ILE A 27 1.63 2.01 1.65
C ILE A 27 1.32 3.31 0.89
N GLU A 28 0.22 3.35 0.13
CA GLU A 28 -0.23 4.56 -0.57
C GLU A 28 -0.57 5.70 0.40
N ASN A 29 -1.24 5.38 1.51
CA ASN A 29 -1.50 6.37 2.57
C ASN A 29 -0.21 6.90 3.17
N VAL A 30 0.77 6.03 3.47
CA VAL A 30 2.08 6.47 3.96
C VAL A 30 2.76 7.40 2.95
N PHE A 31 2.79 7.06 1.67
CA PHE A 31 3.37 7.93 0.65
C PHE A 31 2.63 9.27 0.56
N GLY A 32 1.29 9.27 0.61
CA GLY A 32 0.49 10.50 0.61
C GLY A 32 0.79 11.43 1.79
N ILE A 33 0.99 10.88 2.99
CA ILE A 33 1.41 11.67 4.17
C ILE A 33 2.79 12.27 3.92
N MET A 34 3.74 11.44 3.49
CA MET A 34 5.12 11.85 3.33
C MET A 34 5.26 12.93 2.25
N THR A 35 4.60 12.79 1.10
CA THR A 35 4.60 13.80 0.04
C THR A 35 3.87 15.08 0.45
N ARG A 36 2.75 15.00 1.17
CA ARG A 36 2.03 16.19 1.68
C ARG A 36 2.86 16.96 2.71
N ARG A 37 3.65 16.27 3.53
CA ARG A 37 4.43 16.88 4.62
C ARG A 37 5.82 17.34 4.21
N PHE A 38 6.52 16.54 3.43
CA PHE A 38 7.91 16.81 3.09
C PHE A 38 8.02 17.16 1.61
N ARG A 39 8.24 18.45 1.33
CA ARG A 39 8.37 18.99 -0.03
C ARG A 39 9.46 18.30 -0.86
N ILE A 40 10.47 17.72 -0.22
CA ILE A 40 11.56 16.99 -0.89
C ILE A 40 11.04 15.86 -1.80
N PHE A 41 9.92 15.23 -1.47
CA PHE A 41 9.33 14.16 -2.28
C PHE A 41 8.50 14.66 -3.47
N ASN A 42 8.20 15.96 -3.55
CA ASN A 42 7.46 16.57 -4.68
C ASN A 42 8.38 17.16 -5.75
N THR A 43 9.69 17.02 -5.59
CA THR A 43 10.71 17.57 -6.50
C THR A 43 11.74 16.51 -6.83
N ALA A 44 12.47 16.67 -7.93
CA ALA A 44 13.62 15.84 -8.21
C ALA A 44 14.62 15.91 -7.04
N ILE A 45 14.95 14.76 -6.47
CA ILE A 45 15.86 14.68 -5.32
C ILE A 45 17.29 14.75 -5.85
N ASN A 46 17.89 15.94 -5.81
CA ASN A 46 19.27 16.17 -6.26
C ASN A 46 20.27 15.80 -5.14
N LEU A 47 20.28 14.53 -4.75
CA LEU A 47 21.21 13.96 -3.77
C LEU A 47 21.83 12.68 -4.34
N SER A 48 23.00 12.30 -3.82
CA SER A 48 23.60 11.02 -4.17
C SER A 48 22.74 9.86 -3.65
N ILE A 49 22.71 8.74 -4.39
CA ILE A 49 21.89 7.56 -4.06
C ILE A 49 22.18 7.07 -2.63
N GLN A 50 23.44 7.16 -2.20
CA GLN A 50 23.89 6.74 -0.86
C GLN A 50 23.25 7.55 0.28
N ARG A 51 22.68 8.72 -0.01
CA ARG A 51 22.04 9.60 0.99
C ARG A 51 20.52 9.49 0.99
N ILE A 52 19.90 8.85 0.00
CA ILE A 52 18.44 8.77 -0.13
C ILE A 52 17.83 8.03 1.06
N ASP A 53 18.44 6.92 1.49
CA ASP A 53 17.96 6.15 2.64
C ASP A 53 17.94 6.98 3.93
N LEU A 54 18.97 7.82 4.12
CA LEU A 54 19.05 8.73 5.27
C LEU A 54 17.95 9.80 5.23
N VAL A 55 17.62 10.33 4.05
CA VAL A 55 16.54 11.30 3.88
C VAL A 55 15.21 10.66 4.25
N VAL A 56 14.90 9.48 3.70
CA VAL A 56 13.66 8.76 3.98
C VAL A 56 13.54 8.46 5.48
N LEU A 57 14.60 7.94 6.10
CA LEU A 57 14.62 7.64 7.54
C LEU A 57 14.43 8.90 8.38
N THR A 58 15.09 10.00 8.03
CA THR A 58 14.97 11.28 8.74
C THR A 58 13.54 11.82 8.67
N CYS A 59 12.89 11.75 7.51
CA CYS A 59 11.49 12.14 7.36
C CYS A 59 10.56 11.27 8.23
N CYS A 60 10.79 9.95 8.30
CA CYS A 60 10.02 9.05 9.17
C CYS A 60 10.19 9.39 10.65
N ILE A 61 11.44 9.61 11.10
CA ILE A 61 11.74 9.99 12.48
C ILE A 61 11.08 11.32 12.82
N LEU A 62 11.20 12.32 11.95
CA LEU A 62 10.64 13.65 12.16
C LEU A 62 9.10 13.61 12.20
N HIS A 63 8.47 12.84 11.31
CA HIS A 63 7.02 12.62 11.34
C HIS A 63 6.58 12.01 12.68
N ASN A 64 7.24 10.94 13.13
CA ASN A 64 6.92 10.30 14.41
C ASN A 64 7.13 11.22 15.62
N PHE A 65 8.20 12.00 15.62
CA PHE A 65 8.49 12.98 16.66
C PHE A 65 7.40 14.06 16.72
N LEU A 66 7.03 14.64 15.58
CA LEU A 66 6.00 15.68 15.51
C LEU A 66 4.62 15.16 15.91
N ARG A 67 4.25 13.93 15.49
CA ARG A 67 3.03 13.27 15.95
C ARG A 67 2.96 13.13 17.47
N ARG A 68 4.09 12.81 18.11
CA ARG A 68 4.16 12.62 19.57
C ARG A 68 4.19 13.93 20.34
N SER A 69 4.61 15.02 19.71
CA SER A 69 4.82 16.31 20.37
C SER A 69 3.54 17.13 20.55
N GLY A 70 2.37 16.62 20.13
CA GLY A 70 1.07 17.25 20.36
C GLY A 70 0.88 18.62 19.71
N SER A 71 1.75 19.00 18.77
CA SER A 71 1.51 20.17 17.93
C SER A 71 0.25 19.93 17.10
N ASN A 72 -0.29 20.96 16.43
CA ASN A 72 -1.40 20.84 15.46
C ASN A 72 -1.01 20.00 14.21
N TYR A 73 -0.17 18.98 14.38
CA TYR A 73 0.23 17.94 13.46
C TYR A 73 -0.92 16.95 13.26
N SER A 74 -2.04 17.46 12.74
CA SER A 74 -3.16 16.64 12.32
C SER A 74 -2.87 16.07 10.94
N ASP A 75 -2.43 14.82 10.89
CA ASP A 75 -2.55 13.96 9.70
C ASP A 75 -3.87 13.15 9.73
N TYR A 76 -4.81 13.56 10.61
CA TYR A 76 -6.02 12.83 10.95
C TYR A 76 -6.91 12.57 9.73
N GLU A 77 -6.88 13.43 8.72
CA GLU A 77 -7.66 13.25 7.49
C GLU A 77 -7.19 12.06 6.63
N LEU A 78 -5.93 11.62 6.71
CA LEU A 78 -5.43 10.54 5.82
C LEU A 78 -5.55 9.14 6.42
N PHE A 79 -5.61 9.01 7.75
CA PHE A 79 -5.81 7.72 8.43
C PHE A 79 -7.29 7.42 8.74
N ALA A 80 -8.18 8.42 8.64
CA ALA A 80 -9.61 8.26 8.91
C ALA A 80 -10.36 7.47 7.83
N ILE A 81 -9.69 7.00 6.79
CA ILE A 81 -10.27 6.08 5.82
C ILE A 81 -10.27 4.68 6.46
N ASP A 82 -11.29 4.43 7.25
CA ASP A 82 -11.61 3.17 7.91
C ASP A 82 -11.70 2.01 6.90
N ASP A 83 -11.37 0.81 7.36
CA ASP A 83 -11.46 -0.47 6.62
C ASP A 83 -12.93 -0.87 6.35
N SER A 84 -13.88 -0.03 6.73
CA SER A 84 -15.34 -0.16 6.53
C SER A 84 -15.87 0.52 5.27
N THR A 85 -15.10 1.40 4.61
CA THR A 85 -15.49 1.94 3.30
C THR A 85 -14.90 1.11 2.17
N VAL A 86 -15.74 0.22 1.62
CA VAL A 86 -15.53 -0.53 0.37
C VAL A 86 -15.63 0.40 -0.86
N GLU A 87 -15.37 1.70 -0.70
CA GLU A 87 -15.38 2.60 -1.85
C GLU A 87 -14.03 2.59 -2.55
N GLU A 88 -14.02 1.91 -3.69
CA GLU A 88 -13.02 2.07 -4.74
C GLU A 88 -12.79 3.57 -5.00
N ASN A 89 -11.51 4.00 -4.99
CA ASN A 89 -11.03 5.32 -5.43
C ASN A 89 -11.21 6.50 -4.46
N ILE A 90 -10.43 6.55 -3.39
CA ILE A 90 -9.92 7.85 -2.95
C ILE A 90 -8.66 8.11 -3.76
N PRO A 91 -8.67 9.04 -4.74
CA PRO A 91 -7.50 9.33 -5.53
C PRO A 91 -6.45 9.96 -4.60
N VAL A 92 -5.38 9.22 -4.34
CA VAL A 92 -4.18 9.79 -3.72
C VAL A 92 -3.59 10.76 -4.74
N GLN A 93 -3.95 12.05 -4.65
CA GLN A 93 -3.40 13.09 -5.52
C GLN A 93 -1.87 13.07 -5.42
N GLY A 94 -1.20 12.78 -6.54
CA GLY A 94 0.26 12.78 -6.65
C GLY A 94 0.91 11.41 -6.87
N ILE A 95 0.20 10.29 -6.70
CA ILE A 95 0.71 8.97 -7.10
C ILE A 95 0.10 8.60 -8.45
N ILE A 96 0.88 8.77 -9.51
CA ILE A 96 0.47 8.38 -10.86
C ILE A 96 0.49 6.84 -10.94
N PRO A 97 -0.58 6.17 -11.42
CA PRO A 97 -0.54 4.74 -11.68
C PRO A 97 0.64 4.40 -12.59
N LEU A 98 1.44 3.40 -12.22
CA LEU A 98 2.50 2.92 -13.10
C LEU A 98 1.89 2.46 -14.43
N ASN A 99 2.59 2.74 -15.53
CA ASN A 99 2.20 2.24 -16.85
C ASN A 99 2.03 0.72 -16.76
N VAL A 100 0.84 0.25 -17.15
CA VAL A 100 0.55 -1.18 -17.19
C VAL A 100 1.36 -1.79 -18.31
N ILE A 101 2.42 -2.53 -17.95
CA ILE A 101 3.15 -3.33 -18.92
C ILE A 101 2.27 -4.54 -19.25
N ASN A 102 1.65 -4.51 -20.43
CA ASN A 102 0.92 -5.65 -20.98
C ASN A 102 1.92 -6.72 -21.45
N GLY A 103 2.32 -7.58 -20.51
CA GLY A 103 3.17 -8.73 -20.76
C GLY A 103 2.77 -9.92 -19.87
N ASN A 104 3.15 -11.11 -20.30
CA ASN A 104 3.04 -12.30 -19.46
C ASN A 104 3.99 -12.18 -18.27
N ILE A 105 3.49 -12.43 -17.06
CA ILE A 105 4.31 -12.49 -15.85
C ILE A 105 5.27 -13.69 -15.96
N SER A 106 6.50 -13.54 -15.48
CA SER A 106 7.47 -14.64 -15.39
C SER A 106 6.93 -15.81 -14.56
N ASN A 107 7.42 -17.02 -14.81
CA ASN A 107 6.98 -18.18 -14.04
C ASN A 107 7.34 -18.03 -12.55
N ASP A 108 8.48 -17.46 -12.22
CA ASP A 108 8.89 -17.17 -10.84
C ASP A 108 7.90 -16.23 -10.14
N ALA A 109 7.47 -15.15 -10.81
CA ALA A 109 6.50 -14.22 -10.21
C ALA A 109 5.09 -14.83 -10.11
N LYS A 110 4.73 -15.80 -10.97
CA LYS A 110 3.51 -16.59 -10.77
C LYS A 110 3.66 -17.51 -9.54
N PHE A 111 4.81 -18.16 -9.40
CA PHE A 111 5.09 -19.04 -8.27
C PHE A 111 5.00 -18.29 -6.93
N VAL A 112 5.72 -17.17 -6.79
CA VAL A 112 5.67 -16.34 -5.57
C VAL A 112 4.24 -15.85 -5.28
N ARG A 113 3.46 -15.54 -6.32
CA ARG A 113 2.06 -15.16 -6.13
C ARG A 113 1.23 -16.32 -5.57
N GLU A 114 1.43 -17.54 -6.05
CA GLU A 114 0.74 -18.72 -5.50
C GLU A 114 1.22 -19.04 -4.07
N GLU A 115 2.51 -18.83 -3.74
CA GLU A 115 2.99 -18.94 -2.35
C GLU A 115 2.26 -17.96 -1.41
N TYR A 116 2.05 -16.72 -1.85
CA TYR A 116 1.25 -15.78 -1.07
C TYR A 116 -0.21 -16.23 -0.95
N VAL A 117 -0.81 -16.81 -1.98
CA VAL A 117 -2.16 -17.39 -1.87
C VAL A 117 -2.18 -18.43 -0.76
N GLN A 118 -1.22 -19.37 -0.74
CA GLN A 118 -1.14 -20.38 0.32
C GLN A 118 -0.98 -19.75 1.71
N TYR A 119 -0.10 -18.76 1.84
CA TYR A 119 0.11 -18.07 3.11
C TYR A 119 -1.16 -17.39 3.64
N PHE A 120 -1.85 -16.58 2.81
CA PHE A 120 -3.04 -15.84 3.23
C PHE A 120 -4.27 -16.73 3.49
N ASN A 121 -4.26 -17.97 2.99
CA ASN A 121 -5.30 -18.97 3.25
C ASN A 121 -4.89 -19.99 4.33
N GLY A 122 -3.66 -19.91 4.83
CA GLY A 122 -3.09 -20.80 5.84
C GLY A 122 -2.64 -20.01 7.07
N GLU A 123 -1.34 -19.99 7.33
CA GLU A 123 -0.75 -19.35 8.52
C GLU A 123 -1.09 -17.86 8.65
N GLY A 124 -1.24 -17.16 7.53
CA GLY A 124 -1.55 -15.74 7.47
C GLY A 124 -3.04 -15.41 7.45
N ALA A 125 -3.92 -16.42 7.57
CA ALA A 125 -5.36 -16.22 7.52
C ALA A 125 -5.87 -15.45 8.76
N VAL A 126 -6.73 -14.46 8.54
CA VAL A 126 -7.37 -13.69 9.62
C VAL A 126 -8.87 -13.96 9.67
N SER A 127 -9.45 -13.99 10.87
CA SER A 127 -10.84 -14.42 11.08
C SER A 127 -11.87 -13.58 10.30
N TRP A 128 -11.58 -12.31 10.05
CA TRP A 128 -12.48 -11.37 9.37
C TRP A 128 -12.28 -11.30 7.84
N GLN A 129 -11.33 -12.02 7.25
CA GLN A 129 -11.05 -11.88 5.80
C GLN A 129 -12.22 -12.37 4.94
N ASN A 130 -12.98 -13.35 5.42
CA ASN A 130 -14.11 -13.95 4.70
C ASN A 130 -15.39 -13.10 4.77
N GLU A 131 -15.45 -12.13 5.68
CA GLU A 131 -16.59 -11.21 5.78
C GLU A 131 -16.42 -10.02 4.82
N ARG A 132 -15.18 -9.59 4.59
CA ARG A 132 -14.85 -8.37 3.82
C ARG A 132 -14.39 -8.66 2.39
N ALA A 133 -13.89 -9.85 2.10
CA ALA A 133 -13.47 -10.20 0.74
C ALA A 133 -14.64 -10.47 -0.22
N PHE A 134 -15.88 -10.66 0.29
CA PHE A 134 -17.06 -11.06 -0.50
C PHE A 134 -18.08 -9.94 -0.73
N ILE A 135 -17.77 -8.71 -0.31
CA ILE A 135 -18.55 -7.49 -0.58
C ILE A 135 -17.91 -6.77 -1.77
#